data_AF-K1UBP9-F1
#
_entry.id   AF-K1UBP9-F1
#
_cell.length_a   1.000
_cell.length_b   1.000
_cell.length_c   1.000
_cell.angle_alpha   90.00
_cell.angle_beta   90.00
_cell.angle_gamma   90.00
#
_symmetry.space_group_name_H-M   'P 1'
#
loop_
_entity.id
_entity.type
_entity.pdbx_description
1 polymer ?
#
loop_
_entity_poly.entity_id
_entity_poly.type
_entity_poly.pdbx_seq_one_letter_code
_entity_poly.pdbx_strand_id
1 'polypeptide(L)'
;MNIVYIMCDDHSFQTISAYDQRYMQTPNIDRIANEGVRFTNSFVANSLSGPSRACMLTGKHSHANGFTDNTTTFDGNQQTFPKLLQANGYQTAMIGKWHLVSEPTGFNYWDILIGQGDYYNPKFIKNGERVQREGYATNIVT
;
A
#
# COMPACT_ATOMS: atom_id res chain seq x y z
N MET A 1 -20.81 4.61 -3.18
CA MET A 1 -19.86 4.42 -2.06
C MET A 1 -18.45 4.41 -2.65
N ASN A 2 -17.51 5.13 -2.06
CA ASN A 2 -16.10 5.15 -2.50
C ASN A 2 -15.21 4.58 -1.41
N ILE A 3 -14.06 4.02 -1.79
CA ILE A 3 -13.09 3.42 -0.87
C ILE A 3 -11.73 4.06 -1.13
N VAL A 4 -11.09 4.57 -0.08
CA VAL A 4 -9.70 5.04 -0.10
C VAL A 4 -8.93 4.26 0.94
N TYR A 5 -7.93 3.50 0.51
CA TYR A 5 -7.04 2.75 1.38
C TYR A 5 -5.67 3.45 1.42
N ILE A 6 -5.27 3.92 2.61
CA ILE A 6 -4.01 4.63 2.83
C ILE A 6 -3.11 3.72 3.67
N MET A 7 -1.91 3.44 3.17
CA MET A 7 -0.91 2.62 3.85
C MET A 7 0.44 3.37 3.88
N CYS A 8 0.98 3.57 5.08
CA CYS A 8 2.35 4.02 5.28
C CYS A 8 3.27 2.81 5.42
N ASP A 9 4.50 2.92 4.93
CA ASP A 9 5.54 1.89 5.13
C ASP A 9 6.38 2.26 6.36
N ASP A 10 6.70 1.28 7.21
CA ASP A 10 7.46 1.40 8.46
C ASP A 10 6.95 2.42 9.50
N HIS A 11 5.72 2.93 9.36
CA HIS A 11 5.13 3.85 10.33
C HIS A 11 4.57 3.09 11.55
N SER A 12 5.19 3.28 12.72
CA SER A 12 4.78 2.60 13.94
C SER A 12 3.62 3.31 14.67
N PHE A 13 2.82 2.55 15.42
CA PHE A 13 1.74 3.10 16.24
C PHE A 13 2.24 4.07 17.32
N GLN A 14 3.47 3.91 17.82
CA GLN A 14 4.03 4.79 18.86
C GLN A 14 4.22 6.24 18.36
N THR A 15 4.31 6.45 17.05
CA THR A 15 4.47 7.80 16.46
C THR A 15 3.16 8.40 15.96
N ILE A 16 2.01 7.78 16.29
CA ILE A 16 0.67 8.26 15.96
C ILE A 16 -0.01 8.73 17.25
N SER A 17 -0.35 10.02 17.37
CA SER A 17 -0.91 10.59 18.61
C SER A 17 -2.28 10.04 19.00
N ALA A 18 -3.02 9.47 18.04
CA ALA A 18 -4.21 8.69 18.33
C ALA A 18 -3.94 7.41 19.14
N TYR A 19 -2.71 6.90 19.19
CA TYR A 19 -2.34 5.72 19.98
C TYR A 19 -1.37 6.06 21.12
N ASP A 20 -0.42 6.96 20.89
CA ASP A 20 0.61 7.34 21.86
C ASP A 20 1.03 8.81 21.64
N GLN A 21 0.82 9.65 22.66
CA GLN A 21 1.04 11.09 22.58
C GLN A 21 2.47 11.52 22.94
N ARG A 22 3.38 10.58 23.25
CA ARG A 22 4.71 10.90 23.78
C ARG A 22 5.68 11.48 22.75
N TYR A 23 5.53 11.16 21.46
CA TYR A 23 6.59 11.39 20.48
C TYR A 23 6.24 12.43 19.40
N MET A 24 5.05 12.37 18.81
CA MET A 24 4.65 13.22 17.69
C MET A 24 3.14 13.53 17.74
N GLN A 25 2.75 14.56 17.00
CA GLN A 25 1.34 14.92 16.78
C GLN A 25 0.97 14.61 15.32
N THR A 26 -0.12 13.87 15.13
CA THR A 26 -0.63 13.42 13.83
C THR A 26 -2.08 13.86 13.61
N PRO A 27 -2.40 15.16 13.63
CA PRO A 27 -3.78 15.67 13.73
C PRO A 27 -4.72 15.14 12.64
N ASN A 28 -4.22 14.89 11.43
CA ASN A 28 -5.02 14.35 10.33
C ASN A 28 -5.35 12.85 10.52
N ILE A 29 -4.44 12.06 11.08
CA ILE A 29 -4.69 10.64 11.42
C ILE A 29 -5.62 10.57 12.63
N ASP A 30 -5.40 11.44 13.62
CA ASP A 30 -6.23 11.54 14.81
C ASP A 30 -7.68 11.90 14.46
N ARG A 31 -7.88 12.77 13.46
CA ARG A 31 -9.22 13.06 12.94
C ARG A 31 -9.92 11.80 12.42
N ILE A 32 -9.24 10.97 11.62
CA ILE A 32 -9.80 9.71 11.12
C ILE A 32 -10.15 8.75 12.27
N ALA A 33 -9.30 8.69 13.31
CA ALA A 33 -9.56 7.88 14.48
C ALA A 33 -10.77 8.38 15.31
N ASN A 34 -10.92 9.69 15.46
CA ASN A 34 -12.00 10.32 16.22
C ASN A 34 -13.35 10.28 15.51
N GLU A 35 -13.35 10.37 14.18
CA GLU A 35 -14.56 10.33 13.34
C GLU A 35 -14.92 8.91 12.87
N GLY A 36 -14.10 7.92 13.22
CA GLY A 36 -14.21 6.54 12.74
C GLY A 36 -13.98 5.51 13.84
N VAL A 37 -13.26 4.45 13.47
CA VAL A 37 -12.95 3.31 14.37
C VAL A 37 -11.43 3.13 14.45
N ARG A 38 -10.93 2.98 15.68
CA ARG A 38 -9.52 2.70 15.98
C ARG A 38 -9.36 1.30 16.56
N PHE A 39 -8.57 0.46 15.90
CA PHE A 39 -8.25 -0.88 16.38
C PHE A 39 -7.00 -0.85 17.26
N THR A 40 -7.11 -1.26 18.53
CA THR A 40 -5.96 -1.34 19.44
C THR A 40 -5.20 -2.67 19.36
N ASN A 41 -5.77 -3.66 18.67
CA ASN A 41 -5.16 -4.96 18.40
C ASN A 41 -5.29 -5.27 16.91
N SER A 42 -4.33 -4.80 16.11
CA SER A 42 -4.27 -5.01 14.67
C SER A 42 -2.85 -5.39 14.29
N PHE A 43 -2.65 -6.64 13.86
CA PHE A 43 -1.34 -7.20 13.57
C PHE A 43 -1.21 -7.52 12.08
N VAL A 44 -0.03 -7.29 11.53
CA VAL A 44 0.29 -7.73 10.16
C VAL A 44 0.48 -9.25 10.14
N ALA A 45 0.09 -9.88 9.04
CA ALA A 45 0.24 -11.34 8.86
C ALA A 45 1.71 -11.77 8.65
N ASN A 46 2.55 -10.86 8.16
CA ASN A 46 4.00 -11.04 8.01
C ASN A 46 4.66 -9.66 8.08
N SER A 47 5.62 -9.46 8.98
CA SER A 47 6.26 -8.16 9.27
C SER A 47 7.38 -7.82 8.27
N LEU A 48 7.06 -7.87 6.97
CA LEU A 48 7.94 -7.47 5.88
C LEU A 48 7.11 -6.84 4.75
N SER A 49 7.62 -5.77 4.12
CA SER A 49 6.87 -4.91 3.19
C SER A 49 6.10 -5.68 2.10
N GLY A 50 6.78 -6.43 1.23
CA GLY A 50 6.13 -7.20 0.15
C GLY A 50 5.14 -8.25 0.67
N PRO A 51 5.55 -9.15 1.60
CA PRO A 51 4.64 -10.14 2.16
C PRO A 51 3.40 -9.56 2.86
N SER A 52 3.54 -8.46 3.60
CA SER A 52 2.42 -7.76 4.24
C SER A 52 1.42 -7.24 3.20
N ARG A 53 1.91 -6.60 2.13
CA ARG A 53 1.08 -6.11 1.00
C ARG A 53 0.36 -7.24 0.28
N ALA A 54 1.05 -8.36 0.03
CA ALA A 54 0.46 -9.54 -0.58
C ALA A 54 -0.67 -10.13 0.29
N CYS A 55 -0.47 -10.20 1.61
CA CYS A 55 -1.51 -10.64 2.53
C CYS A 55 -2.72 -9.70 2.52
N MET A 56 -2.50 -8.38 2.53
CA MET A 56 -3.56 -7.38 2.50
C MET A 56 -4.41 -7.46 1.21
N LEU A 57 -3.77 -7.63 0.04
CA LEU A 57 -4.49 -7.71 -1.24
C LEU A 57 -5.31 -8.99 -1.39
N THR A 58 -4.79 -10.11 -0.88
CA THR A 58 -5.35 -11.45 -1.10
C THR A 58 -6.28 -11.91 0.01
N GLY A 59 -6.15 -11.36 1.21
CA GLY A 59 -6.81 -11.86 2.42
C GLY A 59 -6.27 -13.21 2.91
N LYS A 60 -5.07 -13.61 2.47
CA LYS A 60 -4.44 -14.89 2.78
C LYS A 60 -3.10 -14.67 3.48
N HIS A 61 -2.72 -15.56 4.40
CA HIS A 61 -1.36 -15.61 4.95
C HIS A 61 -0.31 -15.90 3.85
N SER A 62 0.94 -15.48 4.06
CA SER A 62 2.04 -15.64 3.09
C SER A 62 2.20 -17.05 2.52
N HIS A 63 2.06 -18.09 3.36
CA HIS A 63 2.18 -19.48 2.91
C HIS A 63 1.10 -19.88 1.89
N ALA A 64 -0.06 -19.21 1.91
CA ALA A 64 -1.19 -19.50 1.04
C ALA A 64 -1.27 -18.57 -0.18
N ASN A 65 -0.68 -17.36 -0.12
CA ASN A 65 -0.58 -16.46 -1.28
C ASN A 65 0.73 -16.60 -2.07
N GLY A 66 1.74 -17.30 -1.50
CA GLY A 66 3.01 -17.61 -2.15
C GLY A 66 4.09 -16.54 -2.04
N PHE A 67 3.81 -15.37 -1.43
CA PHE A 67 4.77 -14.28 -1.28
C PHE A 67 5.28 -14.22 0.18
N THR A 68 6.37 -14.93 0.44
CA THR A 68 6.94 -15.13 1.80
C THR A 68 8.07 -14.18 2.15
N ASP A 69 8.77 -13.65 1.15
CA ASP A 69 9.87 -12.69 1.29
C ASP A 69 9.92 -11.70 0.11
N ASN A 70 10.83 -10.72 0.14
CA ASN A 70 10.99 -9.70 -0.91
C ASN A 70 11.84 -10.16 -2.12
N THR A 71 12.12 -11.46 -2.25
CA THR A 71 12.91 -12.03 -3.36
C THR A 71 12.04 -12.72 -4.42
N THR A 72 10.77 -12.95 -4.09
CA THR A 72 9.80 -13.61 -4.96
C THR A 72 9.00 -12.62 -5.80
N THR A 73 8.39 -13.10 -6.88
CA THR A 73 7.45 -12.34 -7.71
C THR A 73 6.03 -12.74 -7.35
N PHE A 74 5.15 -11.77 -7.11
CA PHE A 74 3.77 -12.03 -6.77
C PHE A 74 3.00 -12.63 -7.96
N ASP A 75 2.27 -13.71 -7.72
CA ASP A 75 1.36 -14.26 -8.73
C ASP A 75 0.15 -13.33 -8.88
N GLY A 76 0.23 -12.44 -9.86
CA GLY A 76 -0.83 -11.50 -10.21
C GLY A 76 -2.08 -12.14 -10.80
N ASN A 77 -2.14 -13.46 -11.05
CA ASN A 77 -3.36 -14.13 -11.53
C ASN A 77 -4.34 -14.45 -10.40
N GLN A 78 -3.86 -14.63 -9.17
CA GLN A 78 -4.70 -14.98 -8.04
C GLN A 78 -5.74 -13.89 -7.71
N GLN A 79 -6.78 -14.27 -6.96
CA GLN A 79 -7.80 -13.33 -6.48
C GLN A 79 -7.19 -12.27 -5.57
N THR A 80 -7.58 -11.02 -5.79
CA THR A 80 -7.29 -9.88 -4.91
C THR A 80 -8.55 -9.04 -4.71
N PHE A 81 -8.69 -8.33 -3.59
CA PHE A 81 -9.87 -7.48 -3.36
C PHE A 81 -10.08 -6.41 -4.46
N PRO A 82 -9.05 -5.79 -5.09
CA PRO A 82 -9.26 -4.85 -6.19
C PRO A 82 -9.93 -5.50 -7.41
N LYS A 83 -9.57 -6.74 -7.76
CA LYS A 83 -10.25 -7.49 -8.83
C LYS A 83 -11.72 -7.74 -8.50
N LEU A 84 -12.02 -8.09 -7.24
CA LEU A 84 -13.40 -8.28 -6.79
C LEU A 84 -14.20 -6.97 -6.90
N LEU A 85 -13.61 -5.84 -6.49
CA LEU A 85 -14.25 -4.53 -6.63
C LEU A 85 -14.49 -4.18 -8.10
N GLN A 86 -13.49 -4.38 -8.97
CA GLN A 86 -13.60 -4.10 -10.40
C GLN A 86 -14.70 -4.93 -11.07
N ALA A 87 -14.80 -6.22 -10.74
CA ALA A 87 -15.88 -7.10 -11.20
C ALA A 87 -17.27 -6.63 -10.77
N ASN A 88 -17.37 -5.80 -9.72
CA ASN A 88 -18.60 -5.21 -9.20
C ASN A 88 -18.75 -3.72 -9.59
N GLY A 89 -18.11 -3.28 -10.67
CA GLY A 89 -18.33 -1.96 -11.27
C GLY A 89 -17.54 -0.81 -10.63
N TYR A 90 -16.61 -1.10 -9.72
CA TYR A 90 -15.71 -0.07 -9.20
C TYR A 90 -14.59 0.25 -10.18
N GLN A 91 -14.23 1.52 -10.25
CA GLN A 91 -12.94 1.94 -10.78
C GLN A 91 -11.89 1.80 -9.69
N THR A 92 -10.79 1.13 -10.00
CA THR A 92 -9.73 0.84 -9.03
C THR A 92 -8.40 1.49 -9.43
N ALA A 93 -7.69 2.05 -8.45
CA ALA A 93 -6.39 2.69 -8.67
C ALA A 93 -5.34 2.24 -7.65
N MET A 94 -4.08 2.10 -8.08
CA MET A 94 -2.92 1.83 -7.22
C MET A 94 -1.84 2.90 -7.42
N ILE A 95 -1.54 3.68 -6.38
CA ILE A 95 -0.60 4.81 -6.47
C ILE A 95 0.45 4.68 -5.37
N GLY A 96 1.71 4.90 -5.71
CA GLY A 96 2.83 4.89 -4.76
C GLY A 96 3.54 3.53 -4.70
N LYS A 97 3.81 3.01 -3.51
CA LYS A 97 4.68 1.84 -3.35
C LYS A 97 3.94 0.53 -3.57
N TRP A 98 4.33 -0.21 -4.61
CA TRP A 98 3.76 -1.52 -4.95
C TRP A 98 4.54 -2.68 -4.31
N HIS A 99 5.83 -2.80 -4.62
CA HIS A 99 6.77 -3.73 -4.00
C HIS A 99 6.40 -5.23 -4.08
N LEU A 100 5.62 -5.62 -5.11
CA LEU A 100 5.24 -7.01 -5.38
C LEU A 100 5.87 -7.57 -6.68
N VAL A 101 6.80 -6.82 -7.25
CA VAL A 101 7.61 -7.15 -8.45
C VAL A 101 6.81 -7.25 -9.75
N SER A 102 5.73 -8.03 -9.79
CA SER A 102 4.84 -8.15 -10.95
C SER A 102 4.17 -6.83 -11.28
N GLU A 103 3.68 -6.68 -12.51
CA GLU A 103 2.77 -5.58 -12.80
C GLU A 103 1.47 -5.69 -11.97
N PRO A 104 0.89 -4.57 -11.52
CA PRO A 104 -0.39 -4.58 -10.83
C PRO A 104 -1.52 -5.12 -11.73
N THR A 105 -2.36 -5.98 -11.17
CA THR A 105 -3.59 -6.48 -11.82
C THR A 105 -4.81 -6.13 -10.97
N GLY A 106 -5.97 -5.99 -11.61
CA GLY A 106 -7.20 -5.57 -10.91
C GLY A 106 -7.29 -4.06 -10.63
N PHE A 107 -6.44 -3.26 -11.29
CA PHE A 107 -6.43 -1.80 -11.22
C PHE A 107 -6.65 -1.20 -12.60
N ASN A 108 -7.64 -0.31 -12.76
CA ASN A 108 -7.84 0.46 -13.98
C ASN A 108 -6.73 1.48 -14.22
N TYR A 109 -6.16 2.00 -13.13
CA TYR A 109 -5.04 2.94 -13.16
C TYR A 109 -3.99 2.51 -12.15
N TRP A 110 -2.72 2.57 -12.52
CA TRP A 110 -1.65 2.40 -11.56
C TRP A 110 -0.43 3.23 -11.91
N ASP A 111 0.21 3.76 -10.88
CA ASP A 111 1.36 4.66 -10.95
C ASP A 111 2.27 4.37 -9.77
N ILE A 112 3.19 3.43 -9.99
CA ILE A 112 3.91 2.76 -8.91
C ILE A 112 5.40 3.10 -8.92
N LEU A 113 5.98 3.24 -7.74
CA LEU A 113 7.43 3.37 -7.57
C LEU A 113 8.13 2.08 -8.00
N ILE A 114 9.31 2.20 -8.61
CA ILE A 114 10.16 1.04 -8.91
C ILE A 114 10.87 0.58 -7.63
N GLY A 115 10.69 -0.71 -7.28
CA GLY A 115 11.29 -1.29 -6.08
C GLY A 115 10.83 -0.60 -4.80
N GLN A 116 11.79 -0.04 -4.06
CA GLN A 116 11.53 0.72 -2.82
C GLN A 116 11.16 2.18 -3.09
N GLY A 117 11.45 2.69 -4.29
CA GLY A 117 11.40 4.11 -4.63
C GLY A 117 12.68 4.85 -4.22
N ASP A 118 13.15 5.74 -5.09
CA ASP A 118 14.20 6.69 -4.76
C ASP A 118 13.61 7.90 -4.04
N TYR A 119 14.32 8.48 -3.07
CA TYR A 119 13.82 9.66 -2.34
C TYR A 119 13.74 10.90 -3.23
N TYR A 120 14.69 11.08 -4.14
CA TYR A 120 14.76 12.24 -5.02
C TYR A 120 14.77 11.81 -6.47
N ASN A 121 14.05 12.57 -7.28
CA ASN A 121 13.83 12.32 -8.70
C ASN A 121 13.36 10.87 -9.00
N PRO A 122 12.33 10.37 -8.27
CA PRO A 122 11.89 8.98 -8.36
C PRO A 122 11.43 8.54 -9.74
N LYS A 123 11.66 7.26 -10.01
CA LYS A 123 11.16 6.55 -11.18
C LYS A 123 9.87 5.80 -10.85
N PHE A 124 8.91 5.92 -11.76
CA PHE A 124 7.61 5.28 -11.71
C PHE A 124 7.40 4.37 -12.91
N ILE A 125 6.46 3.46 -12.77
CA ILE A 125 5.79 2.78 -13.87
C ILE A 125 4.32 3.18 -13.80
N LYS A 126 3.86 3.90 -14.82
CA LYS A 126 2.48 4.39 -14.97
C LYS A 126 1.80 3.61 -16.08
N ASN A 127 0.87 2.71 -15.73
CA ASN A 127 0.18 1.84 -16.69
C ASN A 127 1.13 1.16 -17.70
N GLY A 128 2.29 0.69 -17.23
CA GLY A 128 3.31 0.03 -18.04
C GLY A 128 4.40 0.97 -18.59
N GLU A 129 4.17 2.29 -18.58
CA GLU A 129 5.12 3.27 -19.09
C GLU A 129 6.06 3.76 -18.00
N ARG A 130 7.37 3.74 -18.27
CA ARG A 130 8.37 4.27 -17.33
C ARG A 130 8.42 5.79 -17.39
N VAL A 131 8.32 6.43 -16.23
CA VAL A 131 8.35 7.89 -16.09
C VAL A 131 9.30 8.26 -14.96
N GLN A 132 10.10 9.30 -15.13
CA GLN A 132 10.86 9.91 -14.04
C GLN A 132 10.27 11.28 -13.73
N ARG A 133 10.17 11.63 -12.45
CA ARG A 133 9.63 12.92 -12.00
C ARG A 133 10.65 13.62 -11.14
N GLU A 134 10.83 14.91 -11.36
CA GLU A 134 11.74 15.75 -10.56
C GLU A 134 11.11 16.09 -9.20
N GLY A 135 11.93 16.07 -8.14
CA GLY A 135 11.53 16.47 -6.80
C GLY A 135 11.64 15.37 -5.75
N TYR A 136 11.08 15.62 -4.56
CA TYR A 136 11.06 14.68 -3.44
C TYR A 136 9.86 13.73 -3.54
N ALA A 137 10.10 12.44 -3.36
CA ALA A 137 9.11 11.38 -3.60
C ALA A 137 7.81 11.58 -2.81
N THR A 138 7.89 12.02 -1.56
CA THR A 138 6.71 12.31 -0.74
C THR A 138 5.80 13.31 -1.43
N ASN A 139 6.34 14.44 -1.91
CA ASN A 139 5.59 15.50 -2.57
C ASN A 139 5.07 15.11 -3.97
N ILE A 140 5.68 14.11 -4.61
CA ILE A 140 5.29 13.65 -5.94
C ILE A 140 4.17 12.62 -5.87
N VAL A 141 4.14 11.82 -4.79
CA VAL A 141 3.14 10.77 -4.58
C VAL A 141 1.86 11.30 -3.94
N THR A 142 1.95 12.33 -3.07
CA THR A 142 0.81 12.95 -2.37
C THR A 142 0.36 14.23 -3.03
#